data_AF-A0A380TA70-F1
#
_entry.id   AF-A0A380TA70-F1
#
_cell.length_a   1.000
_cell.length_b   1.000
_cell.length_c   1.000
_cell.angle_alpha   90.00
_cell.angle_beta   90.00
_cell.angle_gamma   90.00
#
_symmetry.space_group_name_H-M   'P 1'
#
loop_
_entity.id
_entity.type
_entity.pdbx_description
1 polymer ?
#
loop_
_entity_poly.entity_id
_entity_poly.type
_entity_poly.pdbx_seq_one_letter_code
_entity_poly.pdbx_strand_id
1 'polypeptide(L)'
;MDSPNGETQDGYISIDQTPTSEEEQFNTFSTDEERRHAKLSNDSDEQDMGERLRYADHAYGITQAWVGFLIVLTITQISLKPLKMGLETTEFVTVFTTTTASIFGFWLLVGNYLFHRRR
;
A
#
# COMPACT_ATOMS: atom_id res chain seq x y z
N MET A 1 17.25 28.53 51.37
CA MET A 1 16.18 29.31 50.72
C MET A 1 16.84 30.15 49.65
N ASP A 2 16.77 29.68 48.40
CA ASP A 2 16.68 30.46 47.15
C ASP A 2 16.74 29.49 45.97
N SER A 3 15.67 29.48 45.17
CA SER A 3 15.39 28.60 44.02
C SER A 3 16.24 28.98 42.78
N PRO A 4 16.31 28.13 41.74
CA PRO A 4 15.39 28.40 40.62
C PRO A 4 14.92 27.17 39.80
N ASN A 5 13.63 27.21 39.46
CA ASN A 5 13.01 26.91 38.16
C ASN A 5 13.77 25.98 37.20
N GLY A 6 13.28 24.74 37.07
CA GLY A 6 13.51 23.92 35.89
C GLY A 6 12.55 24.32 34.77
N GLU A 7 12.97 25.26 33.93
CA GLU A 7 12.47 25.33 32.56
C GLU A 7 13.09 24.18 31.76
N THR A 8 12.25 23.37 31.09
CA THR A 8 12.73 22.33 30.19
C THR A 8 12.44 22.77 28.76
N GLN A 9 13.45 23.34 28.10
CA GLN A 9 13.58 23.35 26.64
C GLN A 9 14.42 22.12 26.24
N ASP A 10 14.06 21.58 25.08
CA ASP A 10 14.80 20.60 24.28
C ASP A 10 14.98 19.20 24.88
N GLY A 11 14.02 18.32 24.54
CA GLY A 11 14.28 17.12 23.71
C GLY A 11 15.43 16.16 24.03
N TYR A 12 16.03 16.20 25.22
CA TYR A 12 17.07 15.28 25.65
C TYR A 12 16.58 14.53 26.90
N ILE A 13 16.45 13.21 26.76
CA ILE A 13 16.24 12.30 27.89
C ILE A 13 17.53 12.31 28.70
N SER A 14 17.52 12.98 29.85
CA SER A 14 18.64 12.96 30.79
C SER A 14 18.66 11.59 31.47
N ILE A 15 19.58 10.73 31.03
CA ILE A 15 19.82 9.43 31.67
C ILE A 15 20.73 9.67 32.87
N ASP A 16 20.19 9.48 34.08
CA ASP A 16 20.98 9.53 35.31
C ASP A 16 22.09 8.46 35.26
N GLN A 17 23.33 8.85 35.56
CA GLN A 17 24.52 7.99 35.42
C GLN A 17 24.80 7.14 36.66
N THR A 18 23.98 7.28 37.70
CA THR A 18 24.03 6.43 38.91
C THR A 18 22.63 5.91 39.28
N PRO A 19 21.98 5.11 38.40
CA PRO A 19 20.69 4.53 38.71
C PRO A 19 20.83 3.55 39.88
N THR A 20 19.83 3.51 40.75
CA THR A 20 19.75 2.47 41.78
C THR A 20 19.41 1.12 41.14
N SER A 21 19.78 0.01 41.78
CA SER A 21 19.56 -1.34 41.22
C SER A 21 18.09 -1.69 40.95
N GLU A 22 17.15 -0.97 41.58
CA GLU A 22 15.71 -1.09 41.31
C GLU A 22 15.29 -0.28 40.07
N GLU A 23 15.87 0.90 39.85
CA GLU A 23 15.63 1.74 38.66
C GLU A 23 16.26 1.15 37.39
N GLU A 24 17.41 0.48 37.49
CA GLU A 24 18.00 -0.26 36.36
C GLU A 24 17.09 -1.40 35.88
N GLN A 25 16.45 -2.13 36.79
CA GLN A 25 15.52 -3.22 36.42
C GLN A 25 14.24 -2.69 35.78
N PHE A 26 13.67 -1.61 36.32
CA PHE A 26 12.46 -1.00 35.77
C PHE A 26 12.69 -0.35 34.40
N ASN A 27 13.80 0.38 34.23
CA ASN A 27 14.16 0.99 32.95
C ASN A 27 14.50 -0.05 31.89
N THR A 28 15.23 -1.11 32.24
CA THR A 28 15.58 -2.18 31.28
C THR A 28 14.34 -2.92 30.81
N PHE A 29 13.41 -3.24 31.72
CA PHE A 29 12.17 -3.93 31.35
C PHE A 29 11.27 -3.06 30.46
N SER A 30 11.15 -1.77 30.80
CA SER A 30 10.35 -0.80 30.03
C SER A 30 10.96 -0.53 28.65
N THR A 31 12.28 -0.36 28.55
CA THR A 31 12.96 -0.17 27.26
C THR A 31 13.02 -1.44 26.41
N ASP A 32 13.09 -2.63 27.02
CA ASP A 32 13.02 -3.90 26.28
C ASP A 32 11.61 -4.20 25.78
N GLU A 33 10.55 -3.85 26.52
CA GLU A 33 9.17 -3.89 26.02
C GLU A 33 8.94 -2.88 24.89
N GLU A 34 9.38 -1.63 25.03
CA GLU A 34 9.29 -0.64 23.94
C GLU A 34 10.08 -1.06 22.70
N ARG A 35 11.28 -1.62 22.88
CA ARG A 35 12.08 -2.18 21.77
C ARG A 35 11.41 -3.39 21.14
N ARG A 36 10.77 -4.26 21.92
CA ARG A 36 9.97 -5.38 21.39
C ARG A 36 8.77 -4.88 20.61
N HIS A 37 8.04 -3.89 21.12
CA HIS A 37 6.90 -3.29 20.43
C HIS A 37 7.32 -2.60 19.13
N ALA A 38 8.43 -1.86 19.14
CA ALA A 38 8.99 -1.22 17.94
C ALA A 38 9.48 -2.25 16.91
N LYS A 39 10.01 -3.39 17.37
CA LYS A 39 10.44 -4.48 16.49
C LYS A 39 9.25 -5.23 15.89
N LEU A 40 8.21 -5.47 16.68
CA LEU A 40 6.96 -6.08 16.21
C LEU A 40 6.21 -5.17 15.23
N SER A 41 6.25 -3.85 15.41
CA SER A 41 5.68 -2.91 14.44
C SER A 41 6.51 -2.85 13.15
N ASN A 42 7.85 -2.89 13.24
CA ASN A 42 8.70 -2.95 12.05
C ASN A 42 8.47 -4.24 11.24
N ASP A 43 8.40 -5.40 11.91
CA ASP A 43 8.12 -6.68 11.25
C ASP A 43 6.69 -6.70 10.64
N SER A 44 5.73 -6.04 11.29
CA SER A 44 4.36 -5.89 10.76
C SER A 44 4.30 -4.97 9.54
N ASP A 45 5.09 -3.90 9.52
CA ASP A 45 5.17 -2.97 8.39
C ASP A 45 5.89 -3.62 7.20
N GLU A 46 6.89 -4.48 7.46
CA GLU A 46 7.57 -5.26 6.43
C GLU A 46 6.65 -6.33 5.81
N GLN A 47 5.80 -6.97 6.61
CA GLN A 47 4.77 -7.89 6.13
C GLN A 47 3.69 -7.20 5.28
N ASP A 48 3.19 -6.04 5.71
CA ASP A 48 2.21 -5.24 4.95
C ASP A 48 2.81 -4.77 3.61
N MET A 49 4.12 -4.47 3.58
CA MET A 49 4.82 -4.07 2.36
C MET A 49 4.98 -5.23 1.36
N GLY A 50 5.19 -6.45 1.85
CA GLY A 50 5.19 -7.66 1.02
C GLY A 50 3.83 -7.97 0.38
N GLU A 51 2.74 -7.77 1.12
CA GLU A 51 1.38 -7.96 0.60
C GLU A 51 1.01 -6.91 -0.46
N ARG A 52 1.41 -5.65 -0.26
CA ARG A 52 1.25 -4.57 -1.24
C ARG A 52 1.98 -4.84 -2.55
N LEU A 53 3.19 -5.40 -2.48
CA LEU A 53 3.96 -5.77 -3.67
C LEU A 53 3.28 -6.89 -4.45
N ARG A 54 2.76 -7.91 -3.75
CA ARG A 54 2.03 -9.02 -4.38
C ARG A 54 0.71 -8.57 -4.99
N TYR A 55 0.05 -7.59 -4.38
CA TYR A 55 -1.15 -6.96 -4.94
C TYR A 55 -0.86 -6.14 -6.20
N ALA A 56 0.26 -5.40 -6.21
CA ALA A 56 0.69 -4.64 -7.38
C ALA A 56 1.04 -5.56 -8.56
N ASP A 57 1.69 -6.69 -8.31
CA ASP A 57 2.03 -7.68 -9.34
C ASP A 57 0.78 -8.32 -9.97
N HIS A 58 -0.21 -8.67 -9.15
CA HIS A 58 -1.52 -9.11 -9.67
C HIS A 58 -2.23 -8.03 -10.49
N ALA A 59 -2.19 -6.76 -10.06
CA ALA A 59 -2.77 -5.65 -10.81
C ALA A 59 -2.06 -5.41 -12.15
N TYR A 60 -0.74 -5.61 -12.20
CA TYR A 60 0.04 -5.57 -13.44
C TYR A 60 -0.40 -6.69 -14.39
N GLY A 61 -0.54 -7.92 -13.91
CA GLY A 61 -1.03 -9.04 -14.72
C GLY A 61 -2.42 -8.80 -15.32
N ILE A 62 -3.35 -8.21 -14.54
CA ILE A 62 -4.68 -7.85 -15.03
C ILE A 62 -4.60 -6.75 -16.10
N THR A 63 -3.75 -5.75 -15.89
CA THR A 63 -3.55 -4.66 -16.87
C THR A 63 -2.97 -5.20 -18.17
N GLN A 64 -2.00 -6.11 -18.10
CA GLN A 64 -1.43 -6.77 -19.26
C GLN A 64 -2.47 -7.61 -20.01
N ALA A 65 -3.30 -8.37 -19.29
CA ALA A 65 -4.39 -9.15 -19.88
C ALA A 65 -5.42 -8.24 -20.57
N TRP A 66 -5.75 -7.09 -19.97
CA TRP A 66 -6.64 -6.10 -20.58
C TRP A 66 -6.06 -5.48 -21.85
N VAL A 67 -4.79 -5.06 -21.84
CA VAL A 67 -4.12 -4.53 -23.04
C VAL A 67 -4.08 -5.60 -24.15
N GLY A 68 -3.74 -6.84 -23.80
CA GLY A 68 -3.78 -7.97 -24.73
C GLY A 68 -5.17 -8.21 -25.31
N PHE A 69 -6.21 -8.15 -24.46
CA PHE A 69 -7.60 -8.24 -24.89
C PHE A 69 -7.97 -7.12 -25.88
N LEU A 70 -7.58 -5.87 -25.63
CA LEU A 70 -7.85 -4.76 -26.57
C LEU A 70 -7.17 -4.97 -27.93
N ILE A 71 -5.93 -5.46 -27.94
CA ILE A 71 -5.20 -5.77 -29.17
C ILE A 71 -5.92 -6.88 -29.95
N VAL A 72 -6.22 -8.00 -29.29
CA VAL A 72 -6.90 -9.14 -29.92
C VAL A 72 -8.28 -8.74 -30.43
N LEU A 73 -9.06 -8.00 -29.64
CA LEU A 73 -10.37 -7.51 -30.03
C LEU A 73 -10.29 -6.61 -31.27
N THR A 74 -9.31 -5.71 -31.33
CA THR A 74 -9.10 -4.81 -32.47
C THR A 74 -8.68 -5.57 -33.73
N ILE A 75 -7.74 -6.51 -33.61
CA ILE A 75 -7.29 -7.36 -34.74
C ILE A 75 -8.44 -8.22 -35.25
N THR A 76 -9.22 -8.81 -34.33
CA THR A 76 -10.40 -9.62 -34.64
C THR A 76 -11.42 -8.77 -35.40
N GLN A 77 -11.74 -7.57 -34.92
CA GLN A 77 -12.68 -6.68 -35.59
C GLN A 77 -12.20 -6.29 -36.99
N ILE A 78 -10.92 -5.98 -37.18
CA ILE A 78 -10.35 -5.67 -38.51
C ILE A 78 -10.42 -6.89 -39.45
N SER A 79 -10.13 -8.08 -38.92
CA SER A 79 -10.06 -9.32 -39.72
C SER A 79 -11.43 -9.84 -40.14
N LEU A 80 -12.46 -9.67 -39.31
CA LEU A 80 -13.83 -10.15 -39.57
C LEU A 80 -14.71 -9.13 -40.31
N LYS A 81 -14.36 -7.84 -40.31
CA LYS A 81 -15.12 -6.80 -41.04
C LYS A 81 -15.25 -7.07 -42.55
N PRO A 82 -14.23 -7.52 -43.29
CA PRO A 82 -14.35 -7.88 -44.71
C PRO A 82 -15.30 -9.06 -44.96
N LEU A 83 -15.43 -9.96 -43.99
CA LEU A 83 -16.28 -11.15 -44.05
C LEU A 83 -17.75 -10.86 -43.65
N LYS A 84 -18.09 -9.61 -43.32
CA LYS A 84 -19.40 -9.20 -42.77
C LYS A 84 -19.82 -9.98 -41.50
N MET A 85 -18.85 -10.56 -40.79
CA MET A 85 -19.05 -11.28 -39.53
C MET A 85 -18.49 -10.52 -38.32
N GLY A 86 -18.03 -9.27 -38.52
CA GLY A 86 -17.60 -8.41 -37.42
C GLY A 86 -18.79 -7.90 -36.60
N LEU A 87 -18.53 -7.47 -35.36
CA LEU A 87 -19.57 -6.88 -34.52
C LEU A 87 -20.08 -5.58 -35.12
N GLU A 88 -21.35 -5.27 -34.85
CA GLU A 88 -21.90 -3.96 -35.17
C GLU A 88 -21.20 -2.89 -34.34
N THR A 89 -21.08 -1.67 -34.87
CA THR A 89 -20.37 -0.56 -34.21
C THR A 89 -20.83 -0.36 -32.76
N THR A 90 -22.14 -0.47 -32.52
CA THR A 90 -22.73 -0.35 -31.18
C THR A 90 -22.21 -1.43 -30.24
N GLU A 91 -22.24 -2.69 -30.64
CA GLU A 91 -21.82 -3.83 -29.81
C GLU A 91 -20.33 -3.73 -29.47
N PHE A 92 -19.50 -3.38 -30.46
CA PHE A 92 -18.06 -3.16 -30.27
C PHE A 92 -17.80 -2.05 -29.25
N VAL A 93 -18.46 -0.90 -29.40
CA VAL A 93 -18.32 0.24 -28.47
C VAL A 93 -18.81 -0.14 -27.08
N THR A 94 -19.91 -0.89 -26.96
CA THR A 94 -20.41 -1.37 -25.67
C THR A 94 -19.39 -2.26 -24.98
N VAL A 95 -18.85 -3.28 -25.67
CA VAL A 95 -17.85 -4.19 -25.08
C VAL A 95 -16.60 -3.42 -24.68
N PHE A 96 -16.10 -2.53 -25.54
CA PHE A 96 -14.93 -1.71 -25.26
C PHE A 96 -15.14 -0.80 -24.05
N THR A 97 -16.28 -0.10 -23.99
CA THR A 97 -16.57 0.88 -22.93
C THR A 97 -16.81 0.18 -21.59
N THR A 98 -17.57 -0.92 -21.59
CA THR A 98 -17.86 -1.70 -20.37
C THR A 98 -16.61 -2.32 -19.79
N THR A 99 -15.77 -2.97 -20.61
CA THR A 99 -14.49 -3.52 -20.13
C THR A 99 -13.54 -2.44 -19.63
N THR A 100 -13.47 -1.29 -20.32
CA THR A 100 -12.69 -0.13 -19.86
C THR A 100 -13.20 0.37 -18.51
N ALA A 101 -14.51 0.57 -18.36
CA ALA A 101 -15.10 1.01 -17.09
C ALA A 101 -14.82 0.03 -15.95
N SER A 102 -14.90 -1.28 -16.20
CA SER A 102 -14.56 -2.31 -15.21
C SER A 102 -13.09 -2.25 -14.78
N ILE A 103 -12.16 -2.08 -15.73
CA ILE A 103 -10.73 -1.99 -15.43
C ILE A 103 -10.39 -0.70 -14.69
N PHE A 104 -11.00 0.44 -15.04
CA PHE A 104 -10.86 1.68 -14.29
C PHE A 104 -11.40 1.55 -12.86
N GLY A 105 -12.57 0.91 -12.69
CA GLY A 105 -13.12 0.60 -11.37
C GLY A 105 -12.18 -0.28 -10.54
N PHE A 106 -11.59 -1.29 -11.17
CA PHE A 106 -10.56 -2.13 -10.55
C PHE A 106 -9.32 -1.32 -10.15
N TRP A 107 -8.82 -0.45 -11.03
CA TRP A 107 -7.68 0.44 -10.73
C TRP A 107 -7.97 1.39 -9.57
N LEU A 108 -9.19 1.92 -9.46
CA LEU A 108 -9.60 2.74 -8.31
C LEU A 108 -9.58 1.93 -7.00
N LEU A 109 -10.01 0.67 -7.03
CA LEU A 109 -9.93 -0.20 -5.85
C LEU A 109 -8.48 -0.51 -5.46
N VAL A 110 -7.64 -0.83 -6.44
CA VAL A 110 -6.20 -1.07 -6.22
C VAL A 110 -5.52 0.18 -5.69
N GLY A 111 -5.78 1.34 -6.30
CA GLY A 111 -5.25 2.63 -5.86
C GLY A 111 -5.71 2.99 -4.45
N ASN A 112 -7.00 2.82 -4.15
CA ASN A 112 -7.52 3.03 -2.80
C ASN A 112 -6.86 2.07 -1.80
N TYR A 113 -6.65 0.80 -2.14
CA TYR A 113 -5.97 -0.17 -1.26
C TYR A 113 -4.50 0.19 -1.02
N LEU A 114 -3.75 0.51 -2.07
CA LEU A 114 -2.33 0.89 -1.98
C LEU A 114 -2.12 2.21 -1.24
N PHE A 115 -3.02 3.17 -1.40
CA PHE A 115 -2.93 4.51 -0.80
C PHE A 115 -3.90 4.71 0.36
N HIS A 116 -4.52 3.65 0.91
CA HIS A 116 -5.29 3.71 2.16
C HIS A 116 -4.33 3.89 3.35
N ARG A 117 -3.65 5.02 3.36
CA ARG A 117 -2.84 5.48 4.47
C ARG A 117 -3.82 5.98 5.52
N ARG A 118 -3.89 5.24 6.63
CA ARG A 118 -4.61 5.62 7.86
C ARG A 118 -4.40 7.11 8.13
N ARG A 119 -5.50 7.85 8.23
CA ARG A 119 -5.53 9.12 8.95
C ARG A 119 -5.45 8.84 10.44
#